data_AF-A0A316QZ21-F1
#
_entry.id   AF-A0A316QZ21-F1
#
_cell.length_a   1.000
_cell.length_b   1.000
_cell.length_c   1.000
_cell.angle_alpha   90.00
_cell.angle_beta   90.00
_cell.angle_gamma   90.00
#
_symmetry.space_group_name_H-M   'P 1'
#
loop_
_entity.id
_entity.type
_entity.pdbx_description
1 polymer ?
#
loop_
_entity_poly.entity_id
_entity_poly.type
_entity_poly.pdbx_seq_one_letter_code
_entity_poly.pdbx_strand_id
1 'polypeptide(L)'
;MRKIVACMLVGIFLLSAGACGGGEDSDEKPAPEPMYSSEEKFDIGMWVGVSDKIVEYDEWGQKTGKEIQLTDEEFLEKYEWIAEAGFTIAYPGYEYMLWGTEAYNKKCLKAAHEVGIKQIISIPALNDYMIKAKTLVESGLETEEQAVEKVKDYLKPYLEYEYADAFYGCFIGDEPGADEFDQHAFSYKIFSQAAPDLCYYTNLFPVIAGGAQLGGVTPINYDTYIAQYLEKIKTPYLSYDHYPLKKGKDYFLESSFLQNMEIIRKALNEEGEEREMWTFLQSISFGSNRSLESVGDATFQAYSFLAYGGDAIQWFCFACPPPYDGASYFGNDALLDRNYQKTSAFDYVKTANGYIHSLMPWYKNFTWKGVMTSSENGGEGNFKLIERMESGKNLKKVEGTEDVLVGMFDDKDGREGCMVVNFTDPGRKLNNTVTLSFEGVKDAIIILNGEKSVQSLKKGKLTLELKSGEGCFVIPY
;
A
#
# COMPACT_ATOMS: atom_id res chain seq x y z
N MET A 1 -45.71 68.85 15.91
CA MET A 1 -44.84 68.24 16.94
C MET A 1 -43.40 68.54 16.55
N ARG A 2 -42.85 69.63 17.09
CA ARG A 2 -41.67 69.67 17.98
C ARG A 2 -40.46 68.89 17.41
N LYS A 3 -39.27 69.47 17.19
CA LYS A 3 -38.74 70.84 17.30
C LYS A 3 -37.27 70.76 16.78
N ILE A 4 -36.89 71.73 15.94
CA ILE A 4 -35.65 72.56 16.07
C ILE A 4 -34.31 71.99 15.55
N VAL A 5 -33.82 72.52 14.40
CA VAL A 5 -32.68 73.50 14.21
C VAL A 5 -31.33 72.78 14.12
N ALA A 6 -30.31 73.20 13.37
CA ALA A 6 -30.08 73.96 12.13
C ALA A 6 -28.53 74.13 12.08
N CYS A 7 -27.93 74.04 10.87
CA CYS A 7 -26.68 74.74 10.47
C CYS A 7 -25.39 74.40 11.27
N MET A 8 -24.15 74.45 10.77
CA MET A 8 -23.51 75.07 9.61
C MET A 8 -22.01 74.63 9.58
N LEU A 9 -21.35 74.84 8.42
CA LEU A 9 -19.90 75.15 8.22
C LEU A 9 -18.85 74.04 8.46
N VAL A 10 -18.21 73.51 7.41
CA VAL A 10 -16.99 73.98 6.68
C VAL A 10 -15.67 73.53 7.33
N GLY A 11 -14.84 72.87 6.52
CA GLY A 11 -13.44 72.60 6.83
C GLY A 11 -12.75 71.75 5.76
N ILE A 12 -12.36 72.38 4.64
CA ILE A 12 -11.40 71.83 3.68
C ILE A 12 -10.01 71.98 4.30
N PHE A 13 -9.25 70.89 4.36
CA PHE A 13 -7.80 70.94 4.48
C PHE A 13 -7.17 69.97 3.48
N LEU A 14 -6.55 70.55 2.45
CA LEU A 14 -5.54 69.92 1.61
C LEU A 14 -4.18 70.33 2.16
N LEU A 15 -3.31 69.36 2.44
CA LEU A 15 -1.87 69.57 2.58
C LEU A 15 -1.12 68.36 2.01
N SER A 16 0.01 68.68 1.39
CA SER A 16 0.73 67.98 0.34
C SER A 16 1.94 67.17 0.82
N ALA A 17 2.22 66.07 0.09
CA ALA A 17 3.53 65.50 -0.31
C ALA A 17 4.67 65.28 0.71
N GLY A 18 5.22 64.05 0.73
CA GLY A 18 6.58 63.79 1.24
C GLY A 18 7.00 62.32 1.42
N ALA A 19 7.62 61.73 0.38
CA ALA A 19 8.78 60.83 0.36
C ALA A 19 8.76 59.38 0.95
N CYS A 20 8.95 58.44 0.00
CA CYS A 20 9.88 57.28 -0.02
C CYS A 20 9.95 56.27 1.14
N GLY A 21 9.62 55.01 0.82
CA GLY A 21 10.33 53.85 1.39
C GLY A 21 9.46 52.61 1.58
N GLY A 22 9.79 51.51 0.90
CA GLY A 22 9.29 50.16 1.18
C GLY A 22 8.51 49.58 0.01
N GLY A 23 9.07 48.55 -0.62
CA GLY A 23 8.44 47.87 -1.75
C GLY A 23 7.05 47.34 -1.39
N GLU A 24 6.13 47.50 -2.34
CA GLU A 24 4.86 46.79 -2.35
C GLU A 24 5.16 45.29 -2.45
N ASP A 25 5.14 44.59 -1.31
CA ASP A 25 4.64 43.22 -1.32
C ASP A 25 3.22 43.34 -1.87
N SER A 26 3.00 42.84 -3.08
CA SER A 26 1.68 42.81 -3.68
C SER A 26 0.74 42.10 -2.70
N ASP A 27 -0.25 42.84 -2.20
CA ASP A 27 -1.42 42.39 -1.45
C ASP A 27 -2.32 41.48 -2.33
N GLU A 28 -1.72 40.45 -2.97
CA GLU A 28 -2.47 39.34 -3.51
C GLU A 28 -3.12 38.63 -2.33
N LYS A 29 -4.46 38.72 -2.29
CA LYS A 29 -5.30 37.96 -1.38
C LYS A 29 -4.83 36.49 -1.41
N PRO A 30 -4.71 35.82 -0.24
CA PRO A 30 -4.37 34.41 -0.20
C PRO A 30 -5.30 33.63 -1.11
N ALA A 31 -4.74 32.67 -1.87
CA ALA A 31 -5.58 31.75 -2.63
C ALA A 31 -6.56 31.07 -1.66
N PRO A 32 -7.84 30.88 -2.05
CA PRO A 32 -8.78 30.18 -1.20
C PRO A 32 -8.26 28.76 -0.94
N GLU A 33 -8.44 28.29 0.29
CA GLU A 33 -8.06 26.94 0.69
C GLU A 33 -8.74 25.91 -0.24
N PRO A 34 -7.97 25.01 -0.89
CA PRO A 34 -8.54 23.98 -1.73
C PRO A 34 -9.30 22.95 -0.88
N MET A 35 -10.43 22.47 -1.41
CA MET A 35 -11.22 21.41 -0.76
C MET A 35 -11.04 20.10 -1.51
N TYR A 36 -10.75 19.04 -0.75
CA TYR A 36 -10.60 17.69 -1.26
C TYR A 36 -11.60 16.77 -0.57
N SER A 37 -12.14 15.84 -1.34
CA SER A 37 -12.95 14.73 -0.86
C SER A 37 -12.82 13.61 -1.88
N SER A 38 -12.58 12.39 -1.43
CA SER A 38 -12.64 11.20 -2.26
C SER A 38 -13.41 10.12 -1.51
N GLU A 39 -14.27 9.42 -2.23
CA GLU A 39 -14.94 8.19 -1.76
C GLU A 39 -14.19 6.94 -2.21
N GLU A 40 -13.06 7.12 -2.92
CA GLU A 40 -12.21 6.01 -3.34
C GLU A 40 -11.63 5.32 -2.10
N LYS A 41 -11.90 4.02 -2.00
CA LYS A 41 -11.38 3.19 -0.92
C LYS A 41 -9.94 2.80 -1.24
N PHE A 42 -9.11 2.78 -0.21
CA PHE A 42 -7.76 2.22 -0.30
C PHE A 42 -7.80 0.80 0.20
N ASP A 43 -7.40 -0.13 -0.66
CA ASP A 43 -7.43 -1.53 -0.28
C ASP A 43 -6.25 -1.90 0.60
N ILE A 44 -6.59 -2.51 1.74
CA ILE A 44 -5.65 -3.04 2.72
C ILE A 44 -5.92 -4.52 2.89
N GLY A 45 -5.09 -5.32 2.25
CA GLY A 45 -5.10 -6.78 2.32
C GLY A 45 -4.23 -7.34 3.43
N MET A 46 -4.29 -8.65 3.60
CA MET A 46 -3.42 -9.38 4.53
C MET A 46 -3.07 -10.76 4.01
N TRP A 47 -1.83 -11.19 4.14
CA TRP A 47 -1.45 -12.57 3.93
C TRP A 47 -1.66 -13.42 5.18
N VAL A 48 -1.79 -14.74 4.95
CA VAL A 48 -2.01 -15.75 5.99
C VAL A 48 -3.16 -15.33 6.90
N GLY A 49 -4.37 -15.56 6.40
CA GLY A 49 -5.57 -15.25 7.15
C GLY A 49 -5.87 -16.23 8.27
N VAL A 50 -7.13 -16.23 8.68
CA VAL A 50 -7.59 -17.05 9.80
C VAL A 50 -8.12 -18.38 9.25
N SER A 51 -7.56 -19.48 9.72
CA SER A 51 -8.08 -20.83 9.54
C SER A 51 -9.24 -21.07 10.50
N ASP A 52 -10.13 -22.00 10.17
CA ASP A 52 -11.24 -22.39 11.06
C ASP A 52 -10.79 -23.29 12.23
N LYS A 53 -9.48 -23.49 12.36
CA LYS A 53 -8.84 -24.29 13.40
C LYS A 53 -7.44 -23.76 13.71
N ILE A 54 -7.00 -24.00 14.94
CA ILE A 54 -5.61 -23.78 15.36
C ILE A 54 -4.85 -25.10 15.19
N VAL A 55 -3.73 -25.05 14.49
CA VAL A 55 -2.86 -26.22 14.23
C VAL A 55 -1.61 -26.12 15.09
N GLU A 56 -1.28 -27.19 15.80
CA GLU A 56 -0.01 -27.28 16.52
C GLU A 56 1.11 -27.79 15.60
N TYR A 57 2.25 -27.10 15.66
CA TYR A 57 3.45 -27.41 14.90
C TYR A 57 4.61 -27.73 15.82
N ASP A 58 5.50 -28.61 15.38
CA ASP A 58 6.82 -28.76 15.99
C ASP A 58 7.78 -27.65 15.54
N GLU A 59 9.02 -27.69 16.05
CA GLU A 59 10.06 -26.70 15.74
C GLU A 59 10.47 -26.69 14.25
N TRP A 60 10.17 -27.77 13.50
CA TRP A 60 10.45 -27.92 12.07
C TRP A 60 9.25 -27.56 11.20
N GLY A 61 8.20 -27.00 11.78
CA GLY A 61 6.99 -26.62 11.06
C GLY A 61 6.10 -27.80 10.65
N GLN A 62 6.36 -29.01 11.17
CA GLN A 62 5.51 -30.16 10.89
C GLN A 62 4.32 -30.18 11.84
N LYS A 63 3.14 -30.52 11.30
CA LYS A 63 1.93 -30.67 12.12
C LYS A 63 2.10 -31.83 13.10
N THR A 64 1.84 -31.59 14.38
CA THR A 64 1.91 -32.66 15.40
C THR A 64 0.69 -33.60 15.35
N GLY A 65 -0.33 -33.22 14.59
CA GLY A 65 -1.63 -33.91 14.52
C GLY A 65 -2.66 -33.38 15.54
N LYS A 66 -2.25 -32.46 16.42
CA LYS A 66 -3.18 -31.77 17.32
C LYS A 66 -3.74 -30.52 16.65
N GLU A 67 -5.06 -30.48 16.55
CA GLU A 67 -5.81 -29.35 16.00
C GLU A 67 -6.95 -28.98 16.96
N ILE A 68 -7.23 -27.69 17.10
CA ILE A 68 -8.35 -27.16 17.88
C ILE A 68 -9.30 -26.47 16.90
N GLN A 69 -10.44 -27.09 16.62
CA GLN A 69 -11.47 -26.51 15.77
C GLN A 69 -12.10 -25.30 16.47
N LEU A 70 -12.17 -24.17 15.79
CA LEU A 70 -12.90 -23.00 16.25
C LEU A 70 -14.39 -23.21 16.04
N THR A 71 -15.18 -22.79 17.02
CA THR A 71 -16.62 -22.57 16.84
C THR A 71 -16.88 -21.49 15.79
N ASP A 72 -18.10 -21.40 15.27
CA ASP A 72 -18.46 -20.34 14.33
C ASP A 72 -18.35 -18.95 14.97
N GLU A 73 -18.66 -18.82 16.25
CA GLU A 73 -18.52 -17.58 17.03
C GLU A 73 -17.04 -17.19 17.19
N GLU A 74 -16.17 -18.12 17.57
CA GLU A 74 -14.73 -17.87 17.69
C GLU A 74 -14.09 -17.52 16.34
N PHE A 75 -14.55 -18.13 15.25
CA PHE A 75 -14.08 -17.82 13.90
C PHE A 75 -14.53 -16.43 13.45
N LEU A 76 -15.82 -16.09 13.65
CA LEU A 76 -16.36 -14.77 13.34
C LEU A 76 -15.65 -13.67 14.14
N GLU A 77 -15.35 -13.91 15.42
CA GLU A 77 -14.59 -12.96 16.25
C GLU A 77 -13.24 -12.59 15.61
N LYS A 78 -12.56 -13.53 14.93
CA LYS A 78 -11.32 -13.20 14.24
C LYS A 78 -11.56 -12.33 13.00
N TYR A 79 -12.68 -12.48 12.31
CA TYR A 79 -13.09 -11.58 11.23
C TYR A 79 -13.47 -10.19 11.74
N GLU A 80 -14.10 -10.11 12.92
CA GLU A 80 -14.33 -8.83 13.59
C GLU A 80 -12.99 -8.14 13.89
N TRP A 81 -11.96 -8.88 14.32
CA TRP A 81 -10.61 -8.34 14.51
C TRP A 81 -9.94 -7.91 13.20
N ILE A 82 -10.16 -8.62 12.09
CA ILE A 82 -9.68 -8.21 10.77
C ILE A 82 -10.30 -6.85 10.40
N ALA A 83 -11.62 -6.72 10.50
CA ALA A 83 -12.31 -5.46 10.21
C ALA A 83 -11.90 -4.33 11.19
N GLU A 84 -11.77 -4.64 12.48
CA GLU A 84 -11.33 -3.73 13.54
C GLU A 84 -9.93 -3.16 13.26
N ALA A 85 -9.04 -3.96 12.68
CA ALA A 85 -7.70 -3.55 12.29
C ALA A 85 -7.64 -2.78 10.96
N GLY A 86 -8.79 -2.51 10.32
CA GLY A 86 -8.88 -1.68 9.12
C GLY A 86 -8.53 -2.40 7.82
N PHE A 87 -8.51 -3.73 7.80
CA PHE A 87 -8.36 -4.48 6.56
C PHE A 87 -9.65 -4.44 5.73
N THR A 88 -9.53 -4.32 4.41
CA THR A 88 -10.66 -4.34 3.46
C THR A 88 -10.77 -5.68 2.73
N ILE A 89 -9.67 -6.43 2.63
CA ILE A 89 -9.60 -7.73 1.95
C ILE A 89 -8.90 -8.76 2.85
N ALA A 90 -9.60 -9.85 3.15
CA ALA A 90 -9.06 -11.00 3.87
C ALA A 90 -8.63 -12.11 2.90
N TYR A 91 -7.64 -12.91 3.31
CA TYR A 91 -7.12 -14.06 2.57
C TYR A 91 -7.37 -15.37 3.34
N PRO A 92 -7.19 -16.53 2.70
CA PRO A 92 -7.30 -17.81 3.39
C PRO A 92 -6.24 -17.96 4.48
N GLY A 93 -6.56 -18.73 5.52
CA GLY A 93 -5.57 -19.22 6.46
C GLY A 93 -4.52 -20.11 5.80
N TYR A 94 -3.37 -20.28 6.47
CA TYR A 94 -2.16 -20.83 5.87
C TYR A 94 -2.38 -22.13 5.10
N GLU A 95 -3.01 -23.14 5.72
CA GLU A 95 -3.26 -24.42 5.10
C GLU A 95 -4.28 -24.35 3.95
N TYR A 96 -5.18 -23.38 4.00
CA TYR A 96 -6.25 -23.23 3.01
C TYR A 96 -5.81 -22.44 1.79
N MET A 97 -4.65 -21.78 1.80
CA MET A 97 -4.07 -21.17 0.60
C MET A 97 -3.79 -22.22 -0.49
N LEU A 98 -3.32 -23.41 -0.10
CA LEU A 98 -3.06 -24.52 -1.03
C LEU A 98 -4.17 -25.59 -1.02
N TRP A 99 -4.90 -25.73 0.10
CA TRP A 99 -5.85 -26.83 0.31
C TRP A 99 -7.26 -26.32 0.66
N GLY A 100 -7.65 -25.18 0.09
CA GLY A 100 -8.98 -24.61 0.24
C GLY A 100 -10.10 -25.61 -0.05
N THR A 101 -11.17 -25.57 0.74
CA THR A 101 -12.36 -26.40 0.55
C THR A 101 -13.58 -25.52 0.35
N GLU A 102 -14.61 -26.02 -0.34
CA GLU A 102 -15.85 -25.26 -0.54
C GLU A 102 -16.50 -24.86 0.80
N ALA A 103 -16.49 -25.77 1.80
CA ALA A 103 -17.05 -25.50 3.12
C ALA A 103 -16.30 -24.37 3.83
N TYR A 104 -14.96 -24.42 3.85
CA TYR A 104 -14.14 -23.37 4.44
C TYR A 104 -14.30 -22.04 3.69
N ASN A 105 -14.23 -22.06 2.36
CA ASN A 105 -14.39 -20.87 1.53
C ASN A 105 -15.74 -20.19 1.77
N LYS A 106 -16.84 -20.95 1.83
CA LYS A 106 -18.18 -20.41 2.15
C LYS A 106 -18.25 -19.85 3.58
N LYS A 107 -17.57 -20.49 4.54
CA LYS A 107 -17.46 -19.97 5.91
C LYS A 107 -16.72 -18.63 5.95
N CYS A 108 -15.62 -18.48 5.21
CA CYS A 108 -14.92 -17.19 5.05
C CYS A 108 -15.79 -16.12 4.40
N LEU A 109 -16.48 -16.44 3.29
CA LEU A 109 -17.36 -15.50 2.59
C LEU A 109 -18.48 -14.98 3.50
N LYS A 110 -19.10 -15.88 4.27
CA LYS A 110 -20.10 -15.51 5.27
C LYS A 110 -19.52 -14.56 6.33
N ALA A 111 -18.39 -14.91 6.94
CA ALA A 111 -17.77 -14.09 7.98
C ALA A 111 -17.33 -12.72 7.46
N ALA A 112 -16.75 -12.67 6.24
CA ALA A 112 -16.37 -11.42 5.58
C ALA A 112 -17.59 -10.53 5.29
N HIS A 113 -18.69 -11.10 4.79
CA HIS A 113 -19.94 -10.39 4.59
C HIS A 113 -20.47 -9.79 5.90
N GLU A 114 -20.50 -10.58 6.99
CA GLU A 114 -21.02 -10.13 8.29
C GLU A 114 -20.26 -8.93 8.87
N VAL A 115 -18.94 -8.84 8.61
CA VAL A 115 -18.10 -7.72 9.08
C VAL A 115 -17.86 -6.63 8.03
N GLY A 116 -18.44 -6.77 6.83
CA GLY A 116 -18.41 -5.76 5.77
C GLY A 116 -17.08 -5.64 5.02
N ILE A 117 -16.29 -6.71 4.94
CA ILE A 117 -15.04 -6.77 4.17
C ILE A 117 -15.15 -7.75 2.99
N LYS A 118 -14.14 -7.78 2.13
CA LYS A 118 -14.03 -8.71 1.01
C LYS A 118 -13.11 -9.89 1.35
N GLN A 119 -13.20 -10.97 0.60
CA GLN A 119 -12.45 -12.20 0.81
C GLN A 119 -11.90 -12.75 -0.52
N ILE A 120 -10.61 -13.02 -0.55
CA ILE A 120 -9.98 -13.91 -1.52
C ILE A 120 -10.07 -15.36 -1.03
N ILE A 121 -10.44 -16.28 -1.90
CA ILE A 121 -10.50 -17.72 -1.58
C ILE A 121 -9.51 -18.52 -2.43
N SER A 122 -9.17 -19.73 -2.01
CA SER A 122 -8.39 -20.66 -2.85
C SER A 122 -9.26 -21.83 -3.28
N ILE A 123 -9.21 -22.17 -4.56
CA ILE A 123 -9.96 -23.29 -5.14
C ILE A 123 -8.93 -24.24 -5.79
N PRO A 124 -8.45 -25.26 -5.07
CA PRO A 124 -7.37 -26.12 -5.57
C PRO A 124 -7.66 -26.75 -6.94
N ALA A 125 -8.91 -27.19 -7.15
CA ALA A 125 -9.31 -27.77 -8.44
C ALA A 125 -9.29 -26.77 -9.61
N LEU A 126 -9.55 -25.48 -9.34
CA LEU A 126 -9.41 -24.41 -10.32
C LEU A 126 -7.93 -24.17 -10.62
N ASN A 127 -7.10 -24.05 -9.59
CA ASN A 127 -5.66 -23.80 -9.74
C ASN A 127 -4.97 -24.95 -10.51
N ASP A 128 -5.31 -26.20 -10.16
CA ASP A 128 -4.85 -27.40 -10.86
C ASP A 128 -5.25 -27.44 -12.34
N TYR A 129 -6.41 -26.87 -12.67
CA TYR A 129 -6.89 -26.77 -14.05
C TYR A 129 -6.17 -25.64 -14.79
N MET A 130 -6.05 -24.45 -14.18
CA MET A 130 -5.38 -23.28 -14.77
C MET A 130 -3.96 -23.61 -15.23
N ILE A 131 -3.21 -24.38 -14.44
CA ILE A 131 -1.85 -24.79 -14.78
C ILE A 131 -1.80 -25.63 -16.08
N LYS A 132 -2.87 -26.35 -16.41
CA LYS A 132 -2.93 -27.27 -17.56
C LYS A 132 -3.71 -26.71 -18.74
N ALA A 133 -4.53 -25.69 -18.53
CA ALA A 133 -5.51 -25.20 -19.50
C ALA A 133 -4.87 -24.82 -20.84
N LYS A 134 -3.74 -24.11 -20.82
CA LYS A 134 -2.99 -23.75 -22.03
C LYS A 134 -2.62 -24.98 -22.86
N THR A 135 -2.00 -25.97 -22.23
CA THR A 135 -1.57 -27.23 -22.89
C THR A 135 -2.76 -28.02 -23.45
N LEU A 136 -3.88 -28.05 -22.73
CA LEU A 136 -5.11 -28.75 -23.17
C LEU A 136 -5.70 -28.08 -24.42
N VAL A 137 -5.69 -26.75 -24.47
CA VAL A 137 -6.19 -26.00 -25.63
C VAL A 137 -5.24 -26.09 -26.83
N GLU A 138 -3.93 -25.94 -26.62
CA GLU A 138 -2.93 -26.05 -27.69
C GLU A 138 -2.84 -27.45 -28.32
N SER A 139 -3.13 -28.49 -27.53
CA SER A 139 -3.20 -29.88 -28.02
C SER A 139 -4.51 -30.21 -28.74
N GLY A 140 -5.50 -29.32 -28.71
CA GLY A 140 -6.83 -29.53 -29.29
C GLY A 140 -7.73 -30.49 -28.50
N LEU A 141 -7.36 -30.83 -27.26
CA LEU A 141 -8.20 -31.62 -26.36
C LEU A 141 -9.38 -30.80 -25.83
N GLU A 142 -9.21 -29.48 -25.72
CA GLU A 142 -10.24 -28.53 -25.32
C GLU A 142 -10.20 -27.30 -26.26
N THR A 143 -11.33 -26.62 -26.38
CA THR A 143 -11.43 -25.29 -26.98
C THR A 143 -11.28 -24.22 -25.90
N GLU A 144 -10.94 -22.99 -26.29
CA GLU A 144 -10.90 -21.86 -25.35
C GLU A 144 -12.26 -21.62 -24.70
N GLU A 145 -13.36 -21.74 -25.46
CA GLU A 145 -14.72 -21.62 -24.93
C GLU A 145 -15.02 -22.69 -23.88
N GLN A 146 -14.59 -23.93 -24.09
CA GLN A 146 -14.72 -24.99 -23.08
C GLN A 146 -13.89 -24.69 -21.83
N ALA A 147 -12.71 -24.08 -21.99
CA ALA A 147 -11.89 -23.69 -20.86
C ALA A 147 -12.56 -22.60 -20.02
N VAL A 148 -13.12 -21.57 -20.66
CA VAL A 148 -13.89 -20.51 -19.99
C VAL A 148 -15.10 -21.09 -19.23
N GLU A 149 -15.87 -21.99 -19.85
CA GLU A 149 -17.03 -22.60 -19.19
C GLU A 149 -16.62 -23.45 -17.98
N LYS A 150 -15.49 -24.18 -18.05
CA LYS A 150 -14.97 -24.90 -16.87
C LYS A 150 -14.60 -23.97 -15.72
N VAL A 151 -14.00 -22.82 -16.03
CA VAL A 151 -13.71 -21.82 -14.99
C VAL A 151 -14.99 -21.31 -14.35
N LYS A 152 -16.04 -21.03 -15.14
CA LYS A 152 -17.36 -20.67 -14.61
C LYS A 152 -17.93 -21.75 -13.72
N ASP A 153 -17.82 -23.02 -14.10
CA ASP A 153 -18.30 -24.15 -13.30
C ASP A 153 -17.60 -24.24 -11.94
N TYR A 154 -16.28 -23.99 -11.88
CA TYR A 154 -15.53 -23.94 -10.62
C TYR A 154 -15.95 -22.77 -9.71
N LEU A 155 -16.31 -21.63 -10.30
CA LEU A 155 -16.70 -20.41 -9.57
C LEU A 155 -18.17 -20.40 -9.15
N LYS A 156 -19.03 -21.14 -9.88
CA LYS A 156 -20.49 -21.17 -9.70
C LYS A 156 -20.93 -21.38 -8.24
N PRO A 157 -20.36 -22.30 -7.44
CA PRO A 157 -20.80 -22.51 -6.06
C PRO A 157 -20.63 -21.30 -5.14
N TYR A 158 -19.76 -20.35 -5.52
CA TYR A 158 -19.47 -19.13 -4.77
C TYR A 158 -20.21 -17.92 -5.34
N LEU A 159 -20.35 -17.84 -6.67
CA LEU A 159 -21.12 -16.79 -7.34
C LEU A 159 -22.63 -16.89 -7.09
N GLU A 160 -23.16 -18.10 -6.93
CA GLU A 160 -24.58 -18.33 -6.59
C GLU A 160 -24.84 -18.38 -5.07
N TYR A 161 -23.81 -18.16 -4.25
CA TYR A 161 -23.94 -18.17 -2.80
C TYR A 161 -24.59 -16.89 -2.28
N GLU A 162 -25.34 -16.96 -1.18
CA GLU A 162 -26.06 -15.80 -0.65
C GLU A 162 -25.13 -14.66 -0.17
N TYR A 163 -23.87 -14.98 0.15
CA TYR A 163 -22.81 -14.03 0.54
C TYR A 163 -21.78 -13.80 -0.57
N ALA A 164 -22.18 -13.97 -1.84
CA ALA A 164 -21.31 -13.74 -3.00
C ALA A 164 -20.79 -12.29 -3.09
N ASP A 165 -21.44 -11.33 -2.45
CA ASP A 165 -20.99 -9.94 -2.40
C ASP A 165 -19.66 -9.79 -1.66
N ALA A 166 -19.30 -10.67 -0.74
CA ALA A 166 -17.99 -10.67 -0.09
C ALA A 166 -16.88 -11.30 -0.94
N PHE A 167 -17.22 -11.97 -2.05
CA PHE A 167 -16.23 -12.66 -2.88
C PHE A 167 -15.42 -11.66 -3.71
N TYR A 168 -14.14 -11.49 -3.36
CA TYR A 168 -13.23 -10.59 -4.07
C TYR A 168 -12.56 -11.26 -5.27
N GLY A 169 -12.18 -12.53 -5.13
CA GLY A 169 -11.41 -13.23 -6.15
C GLY A 169 -10.68 -14.46 -5.63
N CYS A 170 -9.82 -15.02 -6.47
CA CYS A 170 -9.16 -16.29 -6.21
C CYS A 170 -7.65 -16.09 -6.02
N PHE A 171 -7.09 -16.75 -5.00
CA PHE A 171 -5.64 -16.92 -4.87
C PHE A 171 -5.15 -17.92 -5.93
N ILE A 172 -4.36 -17.45 -6.89
CA ILE A 172 -3.90 -18.27 -8.02
C ILE A 172 -2.43 -18.66 -7.89
N GLY A 173 -1.56 -17.71 -7.54
CA GLY A 173 -0.13 -17.96 -7.47
C GLY A 173 0.61 -16.93 -6.63
N ASP A 174 1.81 -17.32 -6.21
CA ASP A 174 2.72 -16.47 -5.47
C ASP A 174 4.11 -16.61 -6.10
N GLU A 175 4.70 -15.47 -6.42
CA GLU A 175 6.03 -15.33 -7.00
C GLU A 175 6.36 -16.32 -8.16
N PRO A 176 5.62 -16.31 -9.29
CA PRO A 176 5.91 -17.21 -10.39
C PRO A 176 7.21 -16.82 -11.13
N GLY A 177 7.94 -17.81 -11.64
CA GLY A 177 9.06 -17.59 -12.55
C GLY A 177 8.60 -17.11 -13.94
N ALA A 178 9.46 -16.41 -14.68
CA ALA A 178 9.12 -15.92 -16.02
C ALA A 178 8.86 -17.04 -17.05
N ASP A 179 9.38 -18.25 -16.81
CA ASP A 179 9.08 -19.44 -17.59
C ASP A 179 7.63 -19.95 -17.40
N GLU A 180 6.95 -19.49 -16.36
CA GLU A 180 5.53 -19.77 -16.10
C GLU A 180 4.60 -18.68 -16.68
N PHE A 181 5.12 -17.54 -17.12
CA PHE A 181 4.29 -16.39 -17.52
C PHE A 181 3.35 -16.66 -18.69
N ASP A 182 3.73 -17.50 -19.66
CA ASP A 182 2.83 -17.84 -20.78
C ASP A 182 1.61 -18.63 -20.30
N GLN A 183 1.81 -19.50 -19.31
CA GLN A 183 0.73 -20.25 -18.68
C GLN A 183 -0.17 -19.32 -17.87
N HIS A 184 0.42 -18.41 -17.07
CA HIS A 184 -0.34 -17.42 -16.31
C HIS A 184 -1.10 -16.43 -17.21
N ALA A 185 -0.53 -16.02 -18.35
CA ALA A 185 -1.21 -15.15 -19.31
C ALA A 185 -2.47 -15.82 -19.89
N PHE A 186 -2.36 -17.10 -20.26
CA PHE A 186 -3.52 -17.86 -20.73
C PHE A 186 -4.56 -18.07 -19.62
N SER A 187 -4.13 -18.43 -18.41
CA SER A 187 -5.00 -18.60 -17.24
C SER A 187 -5.76 -17.31 -16.89
N TYR A 188 -5.08 -16.17 -16.89
CA TYR A 188 -5.70 -14.87 -16.69
C TYR A 188 -6.72 -14.54 -17.79
N LYS A 189 -6.39 -14.82 -19.06
CA LYS A 189 -7.30 -14.62 -20.18
C LYS A 189 -8.62 -15.38 -20.00
N ILE A 190 -8.56 -16.68 -19.71
CA ILE A 190 -9.80 -17.47 -19.52
C ILE A 190 -10.53 -17.12 -18.22
N PHE A 191 -9.80 -16.76 -17.15
CA PHE A 191 -10.40 -16.32 -15.89
C PHE A 191 -11.17 -15.00 -16.05
N SER A 192 -10.56 -13.99 -16.66
CA SER A 192 -11.18 -12.68 -16.89
C SER A 192 -12.38 -12.75 -17.86
N GLN A 193 -12.38 -13.68 -18.81
CA GLN A 193 -13.56 -13.96 -19.64
C GLN A 193 -14.68 -14.65 -18.86
N ALA A 194 -14.35 -15.49 -17.87
CA ALA A 194 -15.31 -16.22 -17.05
C ALA A 194 -15.91 -15.35 -15.93
N ALA A 195 -15.10 -14.50 -15.31
CA ALA A 195 -15.46 -13.66 -14.17
C ALA A 195 -14.66 -12.34 -14.19
N PRO A 196 -15.06 -11.37 -15.04
CA PRO A 196 -14.31 -10.13 -15.25
C PRO A 196 -14.20 -9.24 -14.01
N ASP A 197 -15.14 -9.38 -13.07
CA ASP A 197 -15.19 -8.56 -11.85
C ASP A 197 -14.43 -9.18 -10.67
N LEU A 198 -13.89 -10.40 -10.81
CA LEU A 198 -13.15 -11.08 -9.75
C LEU A 198 -11.64 -10.87 -9.90
N CYS A 199 -10.95 -10.72 -8.77
CA CYS A 199 -9.51 -10.65 -8.71
C CYS A 199 -8.87 -12.02 -9.05
N TYR A 200 -8.09 -12.06 -10.13
CA TYR A 200 -7.11 -13.13 -10.38
C TYR A 200 -5.87 -12.80 -9.56
N TYR A 201 -5.75 -13.35 -8.35
CA TYR A 201 -4.68 -12.94 -7.47
C TYR A 201 -3.35 -13.64 -7.79
N THR A 202 -2.35 -12.84 -8.18
CA THR A 202 -0.94 -13.23 -8.25
C THR A 202 -0.04 -12.11 -7.68
N ASN A 203 1.07 -12.50 -7.04
CA ASN A 203 2.12 -11.60 -6.54
C ASN A 203 3.47 -11.93 -7.20
N LEU A 204 4.38 -10.96 -7.28
CA LEU A 204 5.68 -11.08 -7.94
C LEU A 204 6.85 -11.00 -6.97
N PHE A 205 7.97 -11.62 -7.36
CA PHE A 205 9.24 -11.47 -6.66
C PHE A 205 9.69 -9.99 -6.56
N PRO A 206 10.47 -9.63 -5.52
CA PRO A 206 11.17 -8.36 -5.45
C PRO A 206 12.51 -8.36 -6.20
N VAL A 207 13.10 -7.18 -6.34
CA VAL A 207 14.40 -6.90 -6.98
C VAL A 207 15.57 -7.67 -6.36
N ILE A 208 15.44 -8.13 -5.11
CA ILE A 208 16.45 -8.92 -4.41
C ILE A 208 16.38 -10.43 -4.75
N ALA A 209 15.36 -10.88 -5.48
CA ALA A 209 15.25 -12.27 -5.88
C ALA A 209 16.37 -12.67 -6.84
N GLY A 210 16.90 -13.88 -6.65
CA GLY A 210 17.98 -14.39 -7.49
C GLY A 210 17.51 -14.65 -8.91
N GLY A 211 18.40 -14.51 -9.90
CA GLY A 211 18.02 -14.67 -11.31
C GLY A 211 17.37 -16.02 -11.65
N ALA A 212 17.72 -17.10 -10.93
CA ALA A 212 17.07 -18.40 -11.08
C ALA A 212 15.63 -18.44 -10.54
N GLN A 213 15.30 -17.66 -9.52
CA GLN A 213 13.91 -17.49 -9.08
C GLN A 213 13.12 -16.71 -10.14
N LEU A 214 13.71 -15.61 -10.63
CA LEU A 214 13.07 -14.74 -11.61
C LEU A 214 12.81 -15.43 -12.96
N GLY A 215 13.76 -16.23 -13.45
CA GLY A 215 13.69 -16.81 -14.79
C GLY A 215 13.39 -18.30 -14.84
N GLY A 216 13.26 -18.95 -13.69
CA GLY A 216 13.12 -20.40 -13.56
C GLY A 216 14.27 -21.14 -14.26
N VAL A 217 13.97 -21.82 -15.38
CA VAL A 217 14.96 -22.57 -16.16
C VAL A 217 16.13 -21.70 -16.67
N THR A 218 15.89 -20.44 -17.06
CA THR A 218 16.93 -19.56 -17.58
C THR A 218 17.04 -18.29 -16.74
N PRO A 219 18.13 -18.09 -15.98
CA PRO A 219 18.27 -16.92 -15.12
C PRO A 219 18.17 -15.58 -15.88
N ILE A 220 17.37 -14.65 -15.34
CA ILE A 220 17.21 -13.29 -15.88
C ILE A 220 17.42 -12.23 -14.80
N ASN A 221 17.47 -10.95 -15.19
CA ASN A 221 17.48 -9.82 -14.25
C ASN A 221 16.06 -9.29 -13.99
N TYR A 222 15.93 -8.43 -12.99
CA TYR A 222 14.63 -7.92 -12.55
C TYR A 222 13.91 -7.07 -13.59
N ASP A 223 14.63 -6.18 -14.30
CA ASP A 223 14.02 -5.35 -15.36
C ASP A 223 13.40 -6.22 -16.47
N THR A 224 14.10 -7.29 -16.86
CA THR A 224 13.59 -8.27 -17.84
C THR A 224 12.38 -9.02 -17.31
N TYR A 225 12.40 -9.38 -16.03
CA TYR A 225 11.28 -10.07 -15.38
C TYR A 225 10.01 -9.20 -15.39
N ILE A 226 10.10 -7.94 -14.98
CA ILE A 226 8.96 -7.01 -14.99
C ILE A 226 8.48 -6.71 -16.42
N ALA A 227 9.39 -6.48 -17.37
CA ALA A 227 9.02 -6.26 -18.77
C ALA A 227 8.26 -7.45 -19.36
N GLN A 228 8.72 -8.69 -19.12
CA GLN A 228 8.01 -9.89 -19.59
C GLN A 228 6.66 -10.08 -18.91
N TYR A 229 6.54 -9.76 -17.62
CA TYR A 229 5.25 -9.82 -16.91
C TYR A 229 4.25 -8.85 -17.54
N LEU A 230 4.63 -7.58 -17.68
CA LEU A 230 3.76 -6.56 -18.25
C LEU A 230 3.37 -6.85 -19.69
N GLU A 231 4.28 -7.38 -20.51
CA GLU A 231 3.99 -7.79 -21.88
C GLU A 231 2.90 -8.88 -21.93
N LYS A 232 3.01 -9.90 -21.07
CA LYS A 232 2.22 -11.14 -21.18
C LYS A 232 0.95 -11.13 -20.35
N ILE A 233 1.00 -10.64 -19.11
CA ILE A 233 -0.07 -10.78 -18.12
C ILE A 233 -0.72 -9.41 -17.91
N LYS A 234 -2.02 -9.32 -18.20
CA LYS A 234 -2.78 -8.06 -18.25
C LYS A 234 -3.74 -7.86 -17.07
N THR A 235 -3.31 -8.24 -15.86
CA THR A 235 -4.02 -7.93 -14.60
C THR A 235 -4.20 -6.41 -14.42
N PRO A 236 -5.30 -5.94 -13.79
CA PRO A 236 -5.52 -4.51 -13.56
C PRO A 236 -4.59 -3.90 -12.51
N TYR A 237 -3.73 -4.72 -11.91
CA TYR A 237 -2.73 -4.31 -10.93
C TYR A 237 -1.42 -5.07 -11.15
N LEU A 238 -0.34 -4.60 -10.51
CA LEU A 238 0.90 -5.34 -10.29
C LEU A 238 1.22 -5.34 -8.80
N SER A 239 1.39 -6.52 -8.21
CA SER A 239 1.76 -6.72 -6.80
C SER A 239 3.15 -7.35 -6.68
N TYR A 240 3.91 -6.93 -5.67
CA TYR A 240 5.17 -7.55 -5.26
C TYR A 240 5.36 -7.46 -3.74
N ASP A 241 6.30 -8.21 -3.17
CA ASP A 241 6.65 -8.15 -1.76
C ASP A 241 8.12 -7.80 -1.51
N HIS A 242 8.37 -6.62 -0.94
CA HIS A 242 9.73 -6.17 -0.62
C HIS A 242 9.82 -5.52 0.76
N TYR A 243 10.44 -6.21 1.70
CA TYR A 243 10.36 -5.90 3.12
C TYR A 243 11.60 -5.16 3.65
N PRO A 244 11.46 -3.92 4.18
CA PRO A 244 12.62 -3.08 4.46
C PRO A 244 13.23 -3.25 5.86
N LEU A 245 12.47 -3.71 6.86
CA LEU A 245 12.88 -3.58 8.26
C LEU A 245 13.75 -4.76 8.68
N LYS A 246 15.06 -4.53 8.82
CA LYS A 246 16.04 -5.57 9.14
C LYS A 246 16.79 -5.30 10.45
N LYS A 247 17.34 -6.37 11.02
CA LYS A 247 18.17 -6.32 12.23
C LYS A 247 19.30 -7.33 12.13
N GLY A 248 20.53 -6.82 12.28
CA GLY A 248 21.73 -7.63 12.47
C GLY A 248 22.23 -7.42 13.89
N LYS A 249 23.42 -6.82 14.02
CA LYS A 249 23.86 -6.23 15.29
C LYS A 249 23.04 -4.99 15.65
N ASP A 250 22.75 -4.17 14.64
CA ASP A 250 21.99 -2.93 14.73
C ASP A 250 20.79 -2.97 13.77
N TYR A 251 19.85 -2.03 13.92
CA TYR A 251 18.73 -1.83 12.99
C TYR A 251 19.22 -1.24 11.67
N PHE A 252 18.69 -1.72 10.56
CA PHE A 252 19.02 -1.19 9.23
C PHE A 252 17.89 -1.43 8.22
N LEU A 253 17.84 -0.59 7.19
CA LEU A 253 16.93 -0.72 6.07
C LEU A 253 17.51 -1.58 4.94
N GLU A 254 16.66 -2.36 4.26
CA GLU A 254 17.00 -2.93 2.96
C GLU A 254 17.31 -1.80 1.96
N SER A 255 18.53 -1.80 1.42
CA SER A 255 19.03 -0.71 0.58
C SER A 255 18.33 -0.58 -0.77
N SER A 256 17.67 -1.64 -1.22
CA SER A 256 16.93 -1.69 -2.49
C SER A 256 15.42 -1.41 -2.33
N PHE A 257 14.97 -1.01 -1.14
CA PHE A 257 13.54 -0.82 -0.85
C PHE A 257 12.87 0.17 -1.81
N LEU A 258 13.45 1.36 -1.96
CA LEU A 258 12.92 2.38 -2.87
C LEU A 258 13.19 2.04 -4.34
N GLN A 259 14.29 1.33 -4.64
CA GLN A 259 14.61 0.91 -6.00
C GLN A 259 13.51 0.04 -6.61
N ASN A 260 12.95 -0.89 -5.83
CA ASN A 260 11.86 -1.73 -6.31
C ASN A 260 10.62 -0.90 -6.67
N MET A 261 10.25 0.05 -5.80
CA MET A 261 9.11 0.93 -6.04
C MET A 261 9.31 1.79 -7.30
N GLU A 262 10.51 2.33 -7.48
CA GLU A 262 10.90 3.14 -8.64
C GLU A 262 10.80 2.34 -9.95
N ILE A 263 11.34 1.11 -9.99
CA ILE A 263 11.28 0.25 -11.18
C ILE A 263 9.84 -0.05 -11.57
N ILE A 264 9.01 -0.46 -10.60
CA ILE A 264 7.61 -0.80 -10.87
C ILE A 264 6.83 0.44 -11.31
N ARG A 265 6.92 1.56 -10.58
CA ARG A 265 6.17 2.77 -10.93
C ARG A 265 6.53 3.29 -12.32
N LYS A 266 7.82 3.27 -12.69
CA LYS A 266 8.25 3.62 -14.05
C LYS A 266 7.72 2.67 -15.10
N ALA A 267 7.83 1.36 -14.89
CA ALA A 267 7.35 0.37 -15.84
C ALA A 267 5.83 0.48 -16.08
N LEU A 268 5.04 0.75 -15.03
CA LEU A 268 3.59 0.98 -15.15
C LEU A 268 3.27 2.27 -15.92
N ASN A 269 4.00 3.36 -15.65
CA ASN A 269 3.83 4.62 -16.38
C ASN A 269 4.22 4.49 -17.86
N GLU A 270 5.27 3.72 -18.17
CA GLU A 270 5.72 3.44 -19.54
C GLU A 270 4.73 2.56 -20.30
N GLU A 271 4.09 1.59 -19.63
CA GLU A 271 3.03 0.76 -20.23
C GLU A 271 1.78 1.61 -20.58
N GLY A 272 1.38 2.51 -19.68
CA GLY A 272 0.27 3.44 -19.91
C GLY A 272 -1.14 2.84 -19.80
N GLU A 273 -1.28 1.62 -19.29
CA GLU A 273 -2.55 0.89 -19.13
C GLU A 273 -3.26 1.17 -17.78
N GLU A 274 -2.84 2.21 -17.05
CA GLU A 274 -3.43 2.66 -15.77
C GLU A 274 -3.58 1.56 -14.70
N ARG A 275 -2.64 0.61 -14.63
CA ARG A 275 -2.67 -0.44 -13.59
C ARG A 275 -2.36 0.11 -12.21
N GLU A 276 -3.01 -0.47 -11.21
CA GLU A 276 -2.71 -0.21 -9.80
C GLU A 276 -1.37 -0.82 -9.37
N MET A 277 -0.67 -0.12 -8.49
CA MET A 277 0.57 -0.60 -7.87
C MET A 277 0.28 -1.10 -6.46
N TRP A 278 0.50 -2.39 -6.21
CA TRP A 278 0.29 -3.03 -4.92
C TRP A 278 1.64 -3.47 -4.32
N THR A 279 1.74 -3.50 -2.99
CA THR A 279 2.93 -4.05 -2.30
C THR A 279 2.55 -4.81 -1.04
N PHE A 280 3.45 -5.65 -0.56
CA PHE A 280 3.43 -6.13 0.82
C PHE A 280 4.21 -5.24 1.79
N LEU A 281 3.74 -5.20 3.03
CA LEU A 281 4.36 -4.59 4.21
C LEU A 281 4.61 -5.68 5.25
N GLN A 282 5.74 -5.56 5.95
CA GLN A 282 6.19 -6.53 6.95
C GLN A 282 5.43 -6.36 8.25
N SER A 283 4.91 -7.46 8.81
CA SER A 283 4.38 -7.50 10.18
C SER A 283 4.85 -8.70 11.01
N ILE A 284 5.74 -9.54 10.48
CA ILE A 284 6.32 -10.70 11.18
C ILE A 284 7.86 -10.71 11.02
N SER A 285 8.57 -11.33 11.97
CA SER A 285 10.01 -11.58 11.84
C SER A 285 10.32 -12.87 11.07
N PHE A 286 11.37 -12.84 10.24
CA PHE A 286 11.92 -14.00 9.53
C PHE A 286 13.32 -13.67 9.01
N GLY A 287 14.26 -14.63 9.03
CA GLY A 287 15.63 -14.38 8.60
C GLY A 287 16.25 -13.16 9.32
N SER A 288 16.65 -12.13 8.56
CA SER A 288 17.12 -10.85 9.12
C SER A 288 16.01 -9.81 9.33
N ASN A 289 14.81 -10.06 8.82
CA ASN A 289 13.66 -9.18 8.97
C ASN A 289 13.14 -9.26 10.41
N ARG A 290 13.00 -8.11 11.06
CA ARG A 290 12.65 -8.00 12.48
C ARG A 290 11.15 -7.87 12.72
N SER A 291 10.68 -8.11 13.93
CA SER A 291 9.28 -7.80 14.26
C SER A 291 9.03 -6.29 14.34
N LEU A 292 7.75 -5.93 14.30
CA LEU A 292 7.31 -4.57 14.60
C LEU A 292 7.47 -4.30 16.10
N GLU A 293 8.11 -3.20 16.43
CA GLU A 293 8.35 -2.73 17.80
C GLU A 293 7.56 -1.44 18.11
N SER A 294 6.96 -0.80 17.10
CA SER A 294 6.14 0.41 17.24
C SER A 294 5.18 0.64 16.07
N VAL A 295 4.22 1.56 16.24
CA VAL A 295 3.40 2.10 15.13
C VAL A 295 4.28 2.69 14.03
N GLY A 296 5.41 3.31 14.39
CA GLY A 296 6.35 3.91 13.44
C GLY A 296 6.91 2.91 12.44
N ASP A 297 7.12 1.66 12.86
CA ASP A 297 7.55 0.59 11.95
C ASP A 297 6.50 0.28 10.88
N ALA A 298 5.22 0.30 11.27
CA ALA A 298 4.11 0.06 10.35
C ALA A 298 3.92 1.26 9.40
N THR A 299 3.84 2.48 9.94
CA THR A 299 3.59 3.68 9.16
C THR A 299 4.74 4.05 8.23
N PHE A 300 5.99 3.81 8.62
CA PHE A 300 7.16 4.07 7.76
C PHE A 300 7.06 3.34 6.41
N GLN A 301 6.70 2.04 6.45
CA GLN A 301 6.60 1.22 5.25
C GLN A 301 5.48 1.72 4.34
N ALA A 302 4.30 1.94 4.91
CA ALA A 302 3.13 2.43 4.18
C ALA A 302 3.35 3.82 3.59
N TYR A 303 3.87 4.78 4.37
CA TYR A 303 4.12 6.13 3.89
C TYR A 303 5.22 6.20 2.84
N SER A 304 6.25 5.36 2.93
CA SER A 304 7.26 5.25 1.87
C SER A 304 6.66 4.75 0.57
N PHE A 305 5.75 3.76 0.63
CA PHE A 305 5.04 3.27 -0.55
C PHE A 305 4.05 4.30 -1.13
N LEU A 306 3.32 5.00 -0.26
CA LEU A 306 2.45 6.10 -0.67
C LEU A 306 3.25 7.25 -1.29
N ALA A 307 4.50 7.50 -0.90
CA ALA A 307 5.36 8.46 -1.60
C ALA A 307 5.68 8.07 -3.06
N TYR A 308 5.49 6.81 -3.42
CA TYR A 308 5.61 6.28 -4.79
C TYR A 308 4.25 6.14 -5.50
N GLY A 309 3.18 6.73 -4.95
CA GLY A 309 1.87 6.70 -5.58
C GLY A 309 1.14 5.37 -5.41
N GLY A 310 1.54 4.51 -4.48
CA GLY A 310 0.93 3.20 -4.28
C GLY A 310 -0.59 3.22 -4.09
N ASP A 311 -1.24 2.13 -4.52
CA ASP A 311 -2.70 2.05 -4.68
C ASP A 311 -3.38 1.07 -3.72
N ALA A 312 -2.67 0.00 -3.33
CA ALA A 312 -3.09 -0.92 -2.28
C ALA A 312 -1.89 -1.51 -1.53
N ILE A 313 -2.09 -1.90 -0.27
CA ILE A 313 -1.07 -2.57 0.54
C ILE A 313 -1.57 -3.90 1.09
N GLN A 314 -0.64 -4.79 1.41
CA GLN A 314 -0.95 -6.08 2.00
C GLN A 314 0.00 -6.36 3.16
N TRP A 315 -0.50 -6.81 4.32
CA TRP A 315 0.38 -7.13 5.45
C TRP A 315 0.78 -8.60 5.42
N PHE A 316 2.08 -8.90 5.35
CA PHE A 316 2.61 -10.24 5.61
C PHE A 316 3.14 -10.29 7.05
N CYS A 317 2.40 -10.88 7.99
CA CYS A 317 1.09 -11.53 7.84
C CYS A 317 0.11 -11.18 8.97
N PHE A 318 -1.16 -11.55 8.82
CA PHE A 318 -2.16 -11.40 9.88
C PHE A 318 -2.00 -12.48 10.95
N ALA A 319 -2.11 -13.76 10.58
CA ALA A 319 -1.83 -14.87 11.47
C ALA A 319 -0.46 -15.48 11.18
N CYS A 320 0.26 -15.90 12.21
CA CYS A 320 1.56 -16.55 12.04
C CYS A 320 1.44 -17.83 11.17
N PRO A 321 2.28 -18.00 10.13
CA PRO A 321 2.45 -19.27 9.43
C PRO A 321 3.14 -20.30 10.36
N PRO A 322 3.34 -21.56 9.93
CA PRO A 322 4.15 -22.53 10.66
C PRO A 322 5.54 -21.98 11.05
N PRO A 323 6.21 -22.54 12.08
CA PRO A 323 7.59 -22.17 12.43
C PRO A 323 8.57 -22.23 11.27
N TYR A 324 8.37 -23.18 10.35
CA TYR A 324 9.14 -23.34 9.12
C TYR A 324 8.22 -23.83 8.00
N ASP A 325 8.29 -23.21 6.83
CA ASP A 325 7.47 -23.58 5.66
C ASP A 325 8.23 -24.34 4.57
N GLY A 326 9.51 -24.62 4.79
CA GLY A 326 10.41 -25.15 3.76
C GLY A 326 11.33 -24.11 3.15
N ALA A 327 11.01 -22.82 3.26
CA ALA A 327 11.82 -21.70 2.78
C ALA A 327 12.43 -20.89 3.93
N SER A 328 11.62 -20.50 4.91
CA SER A 328 11.99 -19.56 5.97
C SER A 328 11.52 -20.00 7.35
N TYR A 329 12.30 -19.63 8.38
CA TYR A 329 11.86 -19.71 9.77
C TYR A 329 11.17 -18.42 10.18
N PHE A 330 9.94 -18.54 10.67
CA PHE A 330 9.11 -17.41 11.06
C PHE A 330 9.02 -17.27 12.58
N GLY A 331 9.03 -16.02 13.05
CA GLY A 331 8.70 -15.66 14.41
C GLY A 331 7.28 -16.07 14.82
N ASN A 332 6.89 -15.78 16.05
CA ASN A 332 5.52 -15.94 16.53
C ASN A 332 4.88 -14.57 16.84
N ASP A 333 5.21 -13.58 16.02
CA ASP A 333 5.05 -12.15 16.28
C ASP A 333 4.33 -11.38 15.16
N ALA A 334 3.57 -12.08 14.31
CA ALA A 334 2.56 -11.49 13.43
C ALA A 334 1.43 -10.83 14.25
N LEU A 335 0.40 -10.28 13.61
CA LEU A 335 -0.72 -9.64 14.33
C LEU A 335 -1.40 -10.62 15.29
N LEU A 336 -1.61 -11.86 14.85
CA LEU A 336 -2.01 -12.99 15.67
C LEU A 336 -0.90 -14.03 15.72
N ASP A 337 -0.61 -14.54 16.92
CA ASP A 337 0.30 -15.64 17.11
C ASP A 337 -0.30 -16.97 16.59
N ARG A 338 0.47 -18.07 16.62
CA ARG A 338 -0.01 -19.41 16.18
C ARG A 338 -1.18 -19.97 17.01
N ASN A 339 -1.50 -19.37 18.16
CA ASN A 339 -2.65 -19.72 19.00
C ASN A 339 -3.80 -18.70 18.85
N TYR A 340 -3.74 -17.85 17.82
CA TYR A 340 -4.69 -16.77 17.54
C TYR A 340 -4.89 -15.79 18.69
N GLN A 341 -3.82 -15.52 19.44
CA GLN A 341 -3.78 -14.43 20.41
C GLN A 341 -3.20 -13.18 19.75
N LYS A 342 -3.82 -12.01 20.00
CA LYS A 342 -3.30 -10.72 19.53
C LYS A 342 -1.90 -10.48 20.10
N THR A 343 -0.95 -10.11 19.26
CA THR A 343 0.36 -9.61 19.67
C THR A 343 0.36 -8.07 19.65
N SER A 344 1.47 -7.43 20.06
CA SER A 344 1.61 -5.97 19.93
C SER A 344 1.54 -5.49 18.47
N ALA A 345 1.89 -6.34 17.49
CA ALA A 345 1.81 -5.98 16.08
C ALA A 345 0.36 -5.68 15.64
N PHE A 346 -0.64 -6.29 16.29
CA PHE A 346 -2.06 -6.01 16.03
C PHE A 346 -2.39 -4.52 16.24
N ASP A 347 -2.03 -3.97 17.40
CA ASP A 347 -2.32 -2.57 17.73
C ASP A 347 -1.51 -1.60 16.86
N TYR A 348 -0.28 -1.96 16.49
CA TYR A 348 0.56 -1.15 15.62
C TYR A 348 -0.03 -1.04 14.22
N VAL A 349 -0.40 -2.17 13.62
CA VAL A 349 -0.98 -2.21 12.27
C VAL A 349 -2.38 -1.62 12.24
N LYS A 350 -3.23 -1.89 13.25
CA LYS A 350 -4.55 -1.24 13.39
C LYS A 350 -4.43 0.28 13.39
N THR A 351 -3.48 0.81 14.16
CA THR A 351 -3.26 2.26 14.22
C THR A 351 -2.77 2.80 12.89
N ALA A 352 -1.79 2.13 12.25
CA ALA A 352 -1.26 2.53 10.95
C ALA A 352 -2.33 2.52 9.86
N ASN A 353 -3.12 1.46 9.75
CA ASN A 353 -4.23 1.34 8.80
C ASN A 353 -5.27 2.46 9.00
N GLY A 354 -5.59 2.81 10.25
CA GLY A 354 -6.45 3.95 10.56
C GLY A 354 -5.91 5.28 10.02
N TYR A 355 -4.60 5.54 10.17
CA TYR A 355 -3.97 6.73 9.60
C TYR A 355 -3.97 6.73 8.07
N ILE A 356 -3.77 5.56 7.45
CA ILE A 356 -3.80 5.42 5.99
C ILE A 356 -5.20 5.72 5.46
N HIS A 357 -6.24 5.10 6.02
CA HIS A 357 -7.63 5.34 5.62
C HIS A 357 -8.03 6.80 5.76
N SER A 358 -7.65 7.44 6.88
CA SER A 358 -7.96 8.85 7.10
C SER A 358 -7.22 9.79 6.15
N LEU A 359 -6.12 9.39 5.52
CA LEU A 359 -5.39 10.20 4.55
C LEU A 359 -6.05 10.21 3.15
N MET A 360 -6.79 9.16 2.79
CA MET A 360 -7.30 8.94 1.42
C MET A 360 -8.19 10.05 0.84
N PRO A 361 -9.06 10.74 1.61
CA PRO A 361 -9.87 11.84 1.09
C PRO A 361 -9.06 12.97 0.44
N TRP A 362 -7.78 13.09 0.79
CA TRP A 362 -6.82 14.00 0.17
C TRP A 362 -5.98 13.29 -0.88
N TYR A 363 -5.24 12.26 -0.47
CA TYR A 363 -4.22 11.58 -1.29
C TYR A 363 -4.76 11.08 -2.65
N LYS A 364 -5.97 10.49 -2.69
CA LYS A 364 -6.57 9.95 -3.93
C LYS A 364 -7.01 11.00 -4.95
N ASN A 365 -6.81 12.29 -4.68
CA ASN A 365 -7.06 13.37 -5.67
C ASN A 365 -5.82 13.73 -6.49
N PHE A 366 -4.69 13.06 -6.23
CA PHE A 366 -3.39 13.46 -6.71
C PHE A 366 -2.75 12.36 -7.55
N THR A 367 -2.09 12.76 -8.63
CA THR A 367 -1.35 11.87 -9.54
C THR A 367 0.15 12.03 -9.30
N TRP A 368 0.84 10.91 -9.10
CA TRP A 368 2.29 10.88 -8.84
C TRP A 368 3.12 11.45 -10.00
N LYS A 369 4.20 12.16 -9.67
CA LYS A 369 5.13 12.82 -10.60
C LYS A 369 6.59 12.44 -10.44
N GLY A 370 6.97 11.92 -9.28
CA GLY A 370 8.35 11.57 -8.95
C GLY A 370 8.61 11.70 -7.46
N VAL A 371 9.88 11.66 -7.08
CA VAL A 371 10.30 11.79 -5.68
C VAL A 371 11.43 12.81 -5.53
N MET A 372 11.43 13.54 -4.42
CA MET A 372 12.55 14.34 -3.95
C MET A 372 13.13 13.72 -2.68
N THR A 373 14.40 13.97 -2.40
CA THR A 373 15.09 13.52 -1.19
C THR A 373 15.88 14.67 -0.55
N SER A 374 16.11 14.60 0.77
CA SER A 374 16.93 15.60 1.48
C SER A 374 18.41 15.56 1.09
N SER A 375 18.89 14.46 0.50
CA SER A 375 20.25 14.28 0.02
C SER A 375 20.31 13.29 -1.15
N GLU A 376 21.40 13.33 -1.93
CA GLU A 376 21.66 12.38 -3.02
C GLU A 376 22.06 10.99 -2.50
N ASN A 377 22.76 10.93 -1.37
CA ASN A 377 23.43 9.72 -0.86
C ASN A 377 22.99 9.38 0.59
N GLY A 378 21.68 9.37 0.83
CA GLY A 378 21.06 9.05 2.13
C GLY A 378 20.18 7.80 2.11
N GLY A 379 19.36 7.67 3.14
CA GLY A 379 18.35 6.62 3.30
C GLY A 379 18.97 5.23 3.43
N GLU A 380 20.11 5.14 4.12
CA GLU A 380 20.90 3.91 4.26
C GLU A 380 21.27 3.27 2.90
N GLY A 381 21.49 4.13 1.90
CA GLY A 381 21.84 3.71 0.54
C GLY A 381 20.65 3.54 -0.39
N ASN A 382 19.41 3.80 0.04
CA ASN A 382 18.25 3.81 -0.85
C ASN A 382 18.29 4.98 -1.85
N PHE A 383 18.71 6.17 -1.42
CA PHE A 383 18.60 7.38 -2.26
C PHE A 383 19.51 7.34 -3.50
N LYS A 384 20.61 6.56 -3.45
CA LYS A 384 21.53 6.40 -4.58
C LYS A 384 20.97 5.49 -5.70
N LEU A 385 19.90 4.73 -5.43
CA LEU A 385 19.35 3.72 -6.35
C LEU A 385 18.06 4.18 -7.05
N ILE A 386 17.68 5.45 -6.86
CA ILE A 386 16.44 6.02 -7.40
C ILE A 386 16.74 7.30 -8.16
N GLU A 387 15.82 7.70 -9.05
CA GLU A 387 15.91 9.00 -9.72
C GLU A 387 15.26 10.07 -8.85
N ARG A 388 16.03 11.08 -8.41
CA ARG A 388 15.48 12.21 -7.66
C ARG A 388 15.14 13.36 -8.58
N MET A 389 13.98 13.96 -8.32
CA MET A 389 13.65 15.29 -8.80
C MET A 389 14.47 16.33 -8.04
N GLU A 390 14.98 17.34 -8.76
CA GLU A 390 15.67 18.48 -8.13
C GLU A 390 14.69 19.53 -7.58
N SER A 391 13.51 19.65 -8.20
CA SER A 391 12.44 20.55 -7.75
C SER A 391 11.09 20.14 -8.33
N GLY A 392 10.01 20.42 -7.59
CA GLY A 392 8.65 20.43 -8.10
C GLY A 392 8.24 21.80 -8.66
N LYS A 393 6.93 21.94 -8.92
CA LYS A 393 6.30 23.19 -9.35
C LYS A 393 6.47 24.27 -8.28
N ASN A 394 6.17 23.96 -7.03
CA ASN A 394 6.26 24.89 -5.91
C ASN A 394 7.42 24.53 -4.97
N LEU A 395 7.61 23.25 -4.63
CA LEU A 395 8.68 22.78 -3.76
C LEU A 395 10.04 22.86 -4.46
N LYS A 396 10.97 23.64 -3.89
CA LYS A 396 12.31 23.84 -4.45
C LYS A 396 13.42 23.16 -3.65
N LYS A 397 13.17 22.88 -2.37
CA LYS A 397 14.19 22.29 -1.50
C LYS A 397 13.57 21.51 -0.36
N VAL A 398 14.16 20.36 -0.08
CA VAL A 398 13.86 19.50 1.07
C VAL A 398 15.10 19.45 1.95
N GLU A 399 14.95 19.75 3.24
CA GLU A 399 16.01 19.64 4.24
C GLU A 399 15.45 18.90 5.46
N GLY A 400 16.29 18.12 6.14
CA GLY A 400 15.94 17.43 7.37
C GLY A 400 17.14 17.35 8.29
N THR A 401 16.90 17.21 9.60
CA THR A 401 17.96 16.81 10.54
C THR A 401 18.37 15.36 10.33
N GLU A 402 17.47 14.56 9.73
CA GLU A 402 17.69 13.19 9.27
C GLU A 402 17.24 13.05 7.80
N ASP A 403 17.36 11.86 7.23
CA ASP A 403 16.94 11.58 5.85
C ASP A 403 15.42 11.75 5.65
N VAL A 404 15.06 12.39 4.53
CA VAL A 404 13.67 12.69 4.16
C VAL A 404 13.41 12.19 2.74
N LEU A 405 12.32 11.45 2.57
CA LEU A 405 11.74 11.10 1.28
C LEU A 405 10.48 11.95 1.07
N VAL A 406 10.31 12.51 -0.13
CA VAL A 406 9.12 13.28 -0.50
C VAL A 406 8.57 12.76 -1.83
N GLY A 407 7.39 12.15 -1.81
CA GLY A 407 6.64 11.87 -3.02
C GLY A 407 6.02 13.15 -3.57
N MET A 408 6.17 13.41 -4.86
CA MET A 408 5.66 14.59 -5.56
C MET A 408 4.44 14.22 -6.40
N PHE A 409 3.40 15.04 -6.31
CA PHE A 409 2.13 14.79 -6.99
C PHE A 409 1.50 16.08 -7.52
N ASP A 410 0.57 15.95 -8.46
CA ASP A 410 -0.31 17.05 -8.89
C ASP A 410 -1.79 16.65 -8.74
N ASP A 411 -2.63 17.56 -8.28
CA ASP A 411 -4.09 17.42 -8.40
C ASP A 411 -4.60 17.75 -9.82
N LYS A 412 -5.90 17.57 -10.06
CA LYS A 412 -6.55 17.86 -11.35
C LYS A 412 -6.45 19.33 -11.81
N ASP A 413 -6.25 20.27 -10.89
CA ASP A 413 -6.08 21.70 -11.18
C ASP A 413 -4.58 22.06 -11.32
N GLY A 414 -3.69 21.07 -11.21
CA GLY A 414 -2.25 21.21 -11.23
C GLY A 414 -1.66 21.82 -9.96
N ARG A 415 -2.33 21.73 -8.81
CA ARG A 415 -1.73 22.07 -7.51
C ARG A 415 -0.83 20.92 -7.07
N GLU A 416 0.32 21.28 -6.53
CA GLU A 416 1.29 20.31 -6.03
C GLU A 416 0.80 19.67 -4.72
N GLY A 417 1.05 18.37 -4.56
CA GLY A 417 0.90 17.62 -3.31
C GLY A 417 2.21 16.91 -2.98
N CYS A 418 2.53 16.78 -1.69
CA CYS A 418 3.79 16.23 -1.22
C CYS A 418 3.55 15.19 -0.12
N MET A 419 3.91 13.93 -0.35
CA MET A 419 3.95 12.91 0.70
C MET A 419 5.33 12.91 1.36
N VAL A 420 5.45 13.52 2.54
CA VAL A 420 6.71 13.73 3.26
C VAL A 420 6.91 12.64 4.30
N VAL A 421 8.05 11.95 4.29
CA VAL A 421 8.33 10.80 5.15
C VAL A 421 9.65 11.02 5.88
N ASN A 422 9.66 10.77 7.20
CA ASN A 422 10.90 10.61 7.96
C ASN A 422 11.53 9.28 7.55
N PHE A 423 12.53 9.33 6.67
CA PHE A 423 13.08 8.15 6.02
C PHE A 423 14.28 7.58 6.80
N THR A 424 14.02 7.14 8.03
CA THR A 424 14.99 6.46 8.90
C THR A 424 14.39 5.17 9.45
N ASP A 425 15.21 4.12 9.68
CA ASP A 425 14.69 2.90 10.33
C ASP A 425 14.07 3.25 11.68
N PRO A 426 12.77 2.98 11.92
CA PRO A 426 12.12 3.46 13.14
C PRO A 426 12.62 2.79 14.43
N GLY A 427 13.30 1.65 14.33
CA GLY A 427 13.99 1.01 15.45
C GLY A 427 15.13 1.87 16.04
N ARG A 428 15.63 2.85 15.26
CA ARG A 428 16.64 3.83 15.71
C ARG A 428 16.04 5.00 16.50
N LYS A 429 14.71 5.18 16.46
CA LYS A 429 13.97 6.20 17.22
C LYS A 429 14.43 7.64 16.95
N LEU A 430 14.77 7.92 15.70
CA LEU A 430 15.21 9.24 15.26
C LEU A 430 14.01 10.09 14.82
N ASN A 431 13.82 11.23 15.49
CA ASN A 431 12.87 12.25 15.06
C ASN A 431 13.55 13.17 14.03
N ASN A 432 12.76 13.76 13.16
CA ASN A 432 13.25 14.60 12.07
C ASN A 432 12.54 15.95 12.06
N THR A 433 13.32 17.03 12.15
CA THR A 433 12.83 18.39 11.87
C THR A 433 13.02 18.66 10.39
N VAL A 434 11.93 18.57 9.62
CA VAL A 434 11.92 18.72 8.16
C VAL A 434 11.60 20.16 7.79
N THR A 435 12.37 20.75 6.89
CA THR A 435 12.08 22.06 6.31
C THR A 435 11.87 21.93 4.79
N LEU A 436 10.68 22.32 4.35
CA LEU A 436 10.32 22.42 2.94
C LEU A 436 10.37 23.89 2.52
N SER A 437 11.07 24.19 1.42
CA SER A 437 11.14 25.54 0.85
C SER A 437 10.34 25.60 -0.44
N PHE A 438 9.25 26.34 -0.42
CA PHE A 438 8.34 26.55 -1.53
C PHE A 438 8.48 27.94 -2.15
N GLU A 439 8.10 28.05 -3.42
CA GLU A 439 7.94 29.31 -4.15
C GLU A 439 6.50 29.49 -4.63
N GLY A 440 6.01 30.73 -4.62
CA GLY A 440 4.72 31.10 -5.22
C GLY A 440 3.47 30.66 -4.43
N VAL A 441 3.63 30.21 -3.19
CA VAL A 441 2.55 29.78 -2.29
C VAL A 441 2.71 30.43 -0.92
N LYS A 442 1.60 30.63 -0.21
CA LYS A 442 1.59 31.36 1.07
C LYS A 442 1.15 30.48 2.24
N ASP A 443 0.40 29.43 1.97
CA ASP A 443 -0.14 28.53 2.99
C ASP A 443 0.04 27.07 2.57
N ALA A 444 -0.09 26.15 3.51
CA ALA A 444 -0.08 24.72 3.25
C ALA A 444 -1.09 23.99 4.14
N ILE A 445 -1.87 23.09 3.54
CA ILE A 445 -2.64 22.08 4.28
C ILE A 445 -1.69 20.94 4.64
N ILE A 446 -1.79 20.44 5.86
CA ILE A 446 -0.96 19.33 6.37
C ILE A 446 -1.90 18.28 6.95
N ILE A 447 -1.80 17.05 6.45
CA ILE A 447 -2.50 15.87 6.97
C ILE A 447 -1.47 14.98 7.65
N LEU A 448 -1.46 14.97 8.98
CA LEU A 448 -0.54 14.19 9.81
C LEU A 448 -1.34 13.28 10.72
N ASN A 449 -1.13 11.97 10.64
CA ASN A 449 -1.83 10.97 11.46
C ASN A 449 -3.37 11.11 11.40
N GLY A 450 -3.90 11.43 10.22
CA GLY A 450 -5.34 11.65 9.99
C GLY A 450 -5.88 13.02 10.41
N GLU A 451 -5.05 13.88 11.01
CA GLU A 451 -5.47 15.21 11.44
C GLU A 451 -5.03 16.27 10.43
N LYS A 452 -6.02 17.04 9.96
CA LYS A 452 -5.80 18.20 9.10
C LYS A 452 -5.42 19.42 9.93
N SER A 453 -4.38 20.12 9.51
CA SER A 453 -4.03 21.46 9.96
C SER A 453 -3.65 22.36 8.78
N VAL A 454 -3.57 23.67 9.02
CA VAL A 454 -3.13 24.66 8.02
C VAL A 454 -2.02 25.50 8.64
N GLN A 455 -0.96 25.75 7.89
CA GLN A 455 0.14 26.62 8.32
C GLN A 455 0.52 27.63 7.24
N SER A 456 0.71 28.88 7.66
CA SER A 456 1.25 29.93 6.79
C SER A 456 2.77 29.82 6.66
N LEU A 457 3.25 29.95 5.43
CA LEU A 457 4.64 29.78 5.05
C LEU A 457 5.43 31.07 5.28
N LYS A 458 6.31 31.06 6.28
CA LYS A 458 7.18 32.23 6.54
C LYS A 458 8.35 32.22 5.57
N LYS A 459 8.39 33.20 4.66
CA LYS A 459 9.40 33.28 3.59
C LYS A 459 9.42 32.01 2.72
N GLY A 460 8.24 31.47 2.42
CA GLY A 460 8.08 30.24 1.63
C GLY A 460 8.48 28.96 2.38
N LYS A 461 8.74 29.00 3.69
CA LYS A 461 9.20 27.82 4.44
C LYS A 461 8.10 27.21 5.29
N LEU A 462 7.98 25.89 5.21
CA LEU A 462 7.24 25.05 6.14
C LEU A 462 8.24 24.23 6.98
N THR A 463 8.03 24.18 8.29
CA THR A 463 8.80 23.31 9.19
C THR A 463 7.86 22.30 9.83
N LEU A 464 8.23 21.02 9.74
CA LEU A 464 7.49 19.88 10.24
C LEU A 464 8.33 19.14 11.28
N GLU A 465 7.71 18.76 12.39
CA GLU A 465 8.33 17.90 13.40
C GLU A 465 7.76 16.50 13.25
N LEU A 466 8.50 15.62 12.59
CA LEU A 466 8.08 14.23 12.35
C LEU A 466 8.79 13.30 13.32
N LYS A 467 8.02 12.49 14.05
CA LYS A 467 8.59 11.43 14.88
C LYS A 467 9.13 10.30 14.00
N SER A 468 9.87 9.40 14.64
CA SER A 468 10.38 8.19 13.98
C SER A 468 9.24 7.38 13.34
N GLY A 469 9.36 7.13 12.03
CA GLY A 469 8.37 6.43 11.22
C GLY A 469 7.11 7.21 10.83
N GLU A 470 7.00 8.50 11.19
CA GLU A 470 5.89 9.35 10.76
C GLU A 470 6.09 9.87 9.32
N GLY A 471 4.95 10.18 8.70
CA GLY A 471 4.85 10.88 7.44
C GLY A 471 3.59 11.73 7.42
N CYS A 472 3.54 12.70 6.51
CA CYS A 472 2.38 13.57 6.34
C CYS A 472 2.20 13.96 4.87
N PHE A 473 0.97 14.28 4.50
CA PHE A 473 0.66 14.79 3.18
C PHE A 473 0.48 16.31 3.25
N VAL A 474 1.23 17.03 2.41
CA VAL A 474 1.29 18.49 2.40
C VAL A 474 0.77 19.01 1.07
N ILE A 475 -0.14 19.98 1.10
CA ILE A 475 -0.73 20.60 -0.09
C ILE A 475 -0.47 22.11 -0.01
N PRO A 476 0.59 22.64 -0.65
CA PRO A 476 0.86 24.07 -0.72
C PRO A 476 -0.16 24.81 -1.62
N TYR A 477 -0.57 26.03 -1.23
CA TYR A 477 -1.49 26.86 -2.03
C TYR A 477 -1.30 28.37 -1.87
#